data_AF-A0A8T0Q9B3-F1
#
_entry.id   AF-A0A8T0Q9B3-F1
#
_cell.length_a   1.000
_cell.length_b   1.000
_cell.length_c   1.000
_cell.angle_alpha   90.00
_cell.angle_beta   90.00
_cell.angle_gamma   90.00
#
_symmetry.space_group_name_H-M   'P 1'
#
loop_
_entity.id
_entity.type
_entity.pdbx_description
1 polymer ?
#
loop_
_entity_poly.entity_id
_entity_poly.type
_entity_poly.pdbx_seq_one_letter_code
_entity_poly.pdbx_strand_id
1 'polypeptide(L)'
;MAYFPVLIFLSMVYLCQSDDRLTPAKPLLPGDVLISDGGVFAIGFFSLENSTSSSYVGIWYNNIPERTYVWIANRDNPITANMPGKLVFTNSSDLVLLDSTGRTIWTTTNNFTAGGGETAAVLLDSGNLVIQSPNGTDIWESFHYPTDTIVPNVRFSLSSVDVTKRLVAWKGPNDPSSSNFSMGGDTSSDLQIVIWNGTRPH
;
A
#
# COMPACT_ATOMS: atom_id res chain seq x y z
N MET A 1 -13.81 65.41 9.98
CA MET A 1 -13.66 63.98 10.34
C MET A 1 -13.04 63.27 9.15
N ALA A 2 -11.92 62.58 9.35
CA ALA A 2 -11.22 61.86 8.27
C ALA A 2 -11.58 60.37 8.35
N TYR A 3 -12.00 59.78 7.23
CA TYR A 3 -12.32 58.36 7.14
C TYR A 3 -11.09 57.61 6.60
N PHE A 4 -10.63 56.60 7.36
CA PHE A 4 -9.56 55.69 6.92
C PHE A 4 -10.21 54.44 6.29
N PRO A 5 -9.92 54.10 5.03
CA PRO A 5 -10.41 52.87 4.44
C PRO A 5 -9.60 51.70 5.02
N VAL A 6 -10.29 50.78 5.69
CA VAL A 6 -9.71 49.50 6.12
C VAL A 6 -9.85 48.52 4.97
N LEU A 7 -8.74 48.15 4.36
CA LEU A 7 -8.70 47.12 3.32
C LEU A 7 -8.59 45.76 4.01
N ILE A 8 -9.68 45.00 4.05
CA ILE A 8 -9.67 43.61 4.57
C ILE A 8 -9.20 42.70 3.45
N PHE A 9 -7.95 42.23 3.55
CA PHE A 9 -7.42 41.21 2.65
C PHE A 9 -8.02 39.86 3.05
N LEU A 10 -9.07 39.44 2.35
CA LEU A 10 -9.67 38.12 2.53
C LEU A 10 -8.68 37.09 1.95
N SER A 11 -7.77 36.57 2.77
CA SER A 11 -6.91 35.47 2.35
C SER A 11 -7.81 34.28 2.05
N MET A 12 -7.91 33.89 0.77
CA MET A 12 -8.45 32.58 0.42
C MET A 12 -7.51 31.54 1.02
N VAL A 13 -7.88 31.03 2.20
CA VAL A 13 -7.27 29.83 2.74
C VAL A 13 -7.79 28.71 1.86
N TYR A 14 -7.05 28.38 0.81
CA TYR A 14 -7.26 27.14 0.08
C TYR A 14 -6.92 26.03 1.06
N LEU A 15 -7.94 25.43 1.67
CA LEU A 15 -7.82 24.14 2.31
C LEU A 15 -7.50 23.16 1.18
N CYS A 16 -6.21 22.94 0.92
CA CYS A 16 -5.76 21.84 0.09
C CYS A 16 -6.10 20.58 0.89
N GLN A 17 -7.26 20.00 0.62
CA GLN A 17 -7.62 18.72 1.19
C GLN A 17 -6.71 17.68 0.55
N SER A 18 -5.95 16.95 1.35
CA SER A 18 -5.21 15.81 0.84
C SER A 18 -6.20 14.80 0.25
N ASP A 19 -5.82 14.20 -0.86
CA ASP A 19 -6.59 13.19 -1.55
C ASP A 19 -5.89 11.85 -1.35
N ASP A 20 -5.88 11.40 -0.09
CA ASP A 20 -5.21 10.19 0.42
C ASP A 20 -6.13 8.95 0.38
N ARG A 21 -7.29 9.07 -0.27
CA ARG A 21 -8.37 8.07 -0.28
C ARG A 21 -8.66 7.54 -1.68
N LEU A 22 -8.90 6.23 -1.77
CA LEU A 22 -9.55 5.58 -2.91
C LEU A 22 -10.98 5.22 -2.54
N THR A 23 -11.91 5.60 -3.40
CA THR A 23 -13.34 5.33 -3.29
C THR A 23 -13.82 4.60 -4.53
N PRO A 24 -15.05 4.03 -4.54
CA PRO A 24 -15.55 3.33 -5.73
C PRO A 24 -15.70 4.23 -6.97
N ALA A 25 -15.80 5.55 -6.77
CA ALA A 25 -15.87 6.52 -7.85
C ALA A 25 -14.49 6.88 -8.43
N LYS A 26 -13.41 6.60 -7.69
CA LYS A 26 -12.05 7.06 -8.01
C LYS A 26 -11.05 5.90 -8.02
N PRO A 27 -10.95 5.16 -9.13
CA PRO A 27 -9.89 4.16 -9.29
C PRO A 27 -8.52 4.82 -9.46
N LEU A 28 -7.47 4.11 -9.09
CA LEU A 28 -6.08 4.49 -9.39
C LEU A 28 -5.68 3.87 -10.73
N LEU A 29 -5.30 4.70 -11.69
CA LEU A 29 -4.84 4.27 -13.02
C LEU A 29 -3.30 4.34 -13.13
N PRO A 30 -2.70 3.72 -14.14
CA PRO A 30 -1.27 3.85 -14.39
C PRO A 30 -0.91 5.31 -14.66
N GLY A 31 0.07 5.83 -13.91
CA GLY A 31 0.46 7.24 -13.94
C GLY A 31 -0.15 8.07 -12.80
N ASP A 32 -1.25 7.62 -12.19
CA ASP A 32 -1.81 8.24 -11.00
C ASP A 32 -0.97 7.88 -9.77
N VAL A 33 -0.93 8.81 -8.81
CA VAL A 33 -0.29 8.63 -7.51
C VAL A 33 -1.23 9.13 -6.43
N LEU A 34 -1.47 8.29 -5.44
CA LEU A 34 -2.18 8.67 -4.22
C LEU A 34 -1.14 8.92 -3.13
N ILE A 35 -1.21 10.07 -2.48
CA ILE A 35 -0.22 10.54 -1.51
C ILE A 35 -0.88 10.59 -0.13
N SER A 36 -0.17 10.17 0.92
CA SER A 36 -0.66 10.25 2.30
C SER A 36 -0.88 11.71 2.74
N ASP A 37 -1.73 11.96 3.73
CA ASP A 37 -2.10 13.32 4.18
C ASP A 37 -0.90 14.26 4.43
N GLY A 38 0.09 13.80 5.19
CA GLY A 38 1.33 14.53 5.46
C GLY A 38 2.38 14.45 4.35
N GLY A 39 2.10 13.76 3.24
CA GLY A 39 3.01 13.66 2.10
C GLY A 39 4.21 12.75 2.31
N VAL A 40 4.16 11.85 3.30
CA VAL A 40 5.28 10.96 3.68
C VAL A 40 5.40 9.78 2.72
N PHE A 41 4.28 9.12 2.46
CA PHE A 41 4.20 7.93 1.60
C PHE A 41 3.32 8.18 0.39
N ALA A 42 3.56 7.41 -0.66
CA ALA A 42 2.75 7.41 -1.86
C ALA A 42 2.50 5.98 -2.33
N ILE A 43 1.37 5.74 -2.98
CA ILE A 43 1.02 4.48 -3.65
C ILE A 43 0.68 4.72 -5.11
N GLY A 44 1.08 3.80 -5.97
CA GLY A 44 0.77 3.85 -7.40
C GLY A 44 1.41 2.73 -8.19
N PHE A 45 1.25 2.83 -9.51
CA PHE A 45 1.83 1.89 -10.46
C PHE A 45 3.31 2.19 -10.68
N PHE A 46 4.11 1.14 -10.82
CA PHE A 46 5.51 1.26 -11.19
C PHE A 46 5.99 0.06 -12.02
N SER A 47 7.12 0.25 -12.67
CA SER A 47 7.92 -0.79 -13.31
C SER A 47 9.37 -0.58 -12.87
N LEU A 48 10.10 -1.67 -12.67
CA LEU A 48 11.52 -1.60 -12.31
C LEU A 48 12.38 -1.36 -13.55
N GLU A 49 13.56 -0.79 -13.35
CA GLU A 49 14.52 -0.55 -14.43
C GLU A 49 14.82 -1.85 -15.19
N ASN A 50 14.91 -1.75 -16.52
CA ASN A 50 15.08 -2.87 -17.45
C ASN A 50 13.90 -3.86 -17.55
N SER A 51 12.78 -3.63 -16.86
CA SER A 51 11.54 -4.39 -17.02
C SER A 51 10.44 -3.52 -17.61
N THR A 52 10.42 -3.39 -18.94
CA THR A 52 9.30 -2.76 -19.65
C THR A 52 8.08 -3.67 -19.77
N SER A 53 8.19 -4.92 -19.29
CA SER A 53 7.21 -5.99 -19.52
C SER A 53 6.32 -6.27 -18.31
N SER A 54 6.68 -5.77 -17.12
CA SER A 54 5.96 -6.04 -15.87
C SER A 54 5.66 -4.74 -15.12
N SER A 55 4.44 -4.63 -14.58
CA SER A 55 3.98 -3.52 -13.76
C SER A 55 3.42 -4.03 -12.44
N TYR A 56 3.69 -3.25 -11.40
CA TYR A 56 3.35 -3.53 -10.01
C TYR A 56 2.63 -2.34 -9.41
N VAL A 57 1.86 -2.58 -8.35
CA VAL A 57 1.33 -1.56 -7.46
C VAL A 57 2.07 -1.67 -6.14
N GLY A 58 2.63 -0.56 -5.68
CA GLY A 58 3.38 -0.53 -4.43
C GLY A 58 3.36 0.81 -3.74
N ILE A 59 3.80 0.79 -2.48
CA ILE A 59 3.93 1.96 -1.60
C ILE A 59 5.41 2.32 -1.51
N TRP A 60 5.74 3.60 -1.56
CA TRP A 60 7.11 4.11 -1.40
C TRP A 60 7.14 5.40 -0.60
N TYR A 61 8.33 5.78 -0.12
CA TYR A 61 8.54 7.11 0.46
C TYR A 61 8.46 8.19 -0.61
N ASN A 62 7.50 9.10 -0.48
CA ASN A 62 7.18 10.07 -1.53
C ASN A 62 8.32 11.08 -1.79
N ASN A 63 9.05 11.46 -0.74
CA ASN A 63 10.03 12.55 -0.78
C ASN A 63 11.49 12.07 -0.94
N ILE A 64 11.71 10.79 -1.24
CA ILE A 64 13.06 10.24 -1.52
C ILE A 64 13.24 10.13 -3.04
N PRO A 65 14.27 10.77 -3.64
CA PRO A 65 14.46 10.76 -5.09
C PRO A 65 14.59 9.37 -5.69
N GLU A 66 15.31 8.49 -5.00
CA GLU A 66 15.42 7.07 -5.35
C GLU A 66 14.25 6.30 -4.72
N ARG A 67 13.37 5.74 -5.56
CA ARG A 67 12.15 5.07 -5.07
C ARG A 67 12.50 3.87 -4.21
N THR A 68 12.22 4.00 -2.92
CA THR A 68 12.33 2.91 -1.93
C THR A 68 10.94 2.34 -1.70
N TYR A 69 10.66 1.17 -2.29
CA TYR A 69 9.37 0.48 -2.16
C TYR A 69 9.31 -0.26 -0.82
N VAL A 70 8.29 0.05 -0.01
CA VAL A 70 8.10 -0.52 1.33
C VAL A 70 7.03 -1.61 1.37
N TRP A 71 6.19 -1.68 0.33
CA TRP A 71 5.14 -2.68 0.18
C TRP A 71 4.75 -2.82 -1.30
N ILE A 72 4.40 -4.03 -1.74
CA ILE A 72 3.99 -4.34 -3.12
C ILE A 72 2.82 -5.33 -3.10
N ALA A 73 1.70 -4.96 -3.71
CA ALA A 73 0.48 -5.77 -3.74
C ALA A 73 0.68 -7.07 -4.53
N ASN A 74 1.07 -6.93 -5.78
CA ASN A 74 1.08 -8.01 -6.78
C ASN A 74 2.51 -8.49 -7.11
N ARG A 75 3.38 -8.58 -6.09
CA ARG A 75 4.81 -8.90 -6.27
C ARG A 75 5.07 -10.23 -6.99
N ASP A 76 4.21 -11.23 -6.77
CA ASP A 76 4.31 -12.56 -7.38
C ASP A 76 3.42 -12.74 -8.62
N ASN A 77 2.54 -11.77 -8.90
CA ASN A 77 1.62 -11.77 -10.04
C ASN A 77 1.67 -10.42 -10.77
N PRO A 78 2.78 -10.10 -11.47
CA PRO A 78 2.92 -8.82 -12.18
C PRO A 78 1.87 -8.65 -13.27
N ILE A 79 1.48 -7.41 -13.51
CA ILE A 79 0.70 -7.05 -14.70
C ILE A 79 1.64 -7.00 -15.89
N THR A 80 1.34 -7.71 -16.97
CA THR A 80 2.15 -7.64 -18.19
C THR A 80 1.88 -6.35 -18.95
N ALA A 81 2.91 -5.75 -19.55
CA ALA A 81 2.85 -4.43 -20.19
C ALA A 81 1.77 -4.25 -21.26
N ASN A 82 1.38 -5.32 -21.95
CA ASN A 82 0.33 -5.28 -22.97
C ASN A 82 -1.09 -5.18 -22.37
N MET A 83 -1.23 -5.24 -21.05
CA MET A 83 -2.51 -5.23 -20.34
C MET A 83 -2.47 -4.23 -19.18
N PRO A 84 -2.55 -2.91 -19.43
CA PRO A 84 -2.51 -1.92 -18.36
C PRO A 84 -3.61 -2.21 -17.33
N GLY A 85 -3.25 -2.16 -16.05
CA GLY A 85 -4.17 -2.45 -14.97
C GLY A 85 -4.82 -1.22 -14.35
N LYS A 86 -5.75 -1.44 -13.43
CA LYS A 86 -6.33 -0.41 -12.57
C LYS A 86 -6.55 -0.97 -11.17
N LEU A 87 -6.28 -0.16 -10.17
CA LEU A 87 -6.56 -0.49 -8.78
C LEU A 87 -7.89 0.16 -8.40
N VAL A 88 -8.87 -0.65 -8.02
CA VAL A 88 -10.25 -0.21 -7.78
C VAL A 88 -10.62 -0.56 -6.35
N PHE A 89 -11.14 0.41 -5.61
CA PHE A 89 -11.86 0.13 -4.38
C PHE A 89 -13.33 -0.19 -4.74
N THR A 90 -13.84 -1.35 -4.36
CA THR A 90 -15.17 -1.80 -4.80
C THR A 90 -16.26 -1.40 -3.81
N ASN A 91 -17.52 -1.43 -4.27
CA ASN A 91 -18.68 -1.25 -3.37
C ASN A 91 -18.79 -2.36 -2.30
N SER A 92 -18.11 -3.50 -2.51
CA SER A 92 -18.00 -4.58 -1.53
C SER A 92 -16.91 -4.33 -0.49
N SER A 93 -16.24 -3.17 -0.51
CA SER A 93 -15.12 -2.83 0.38
C SER A 93 -13.86 -3.68 0.16
N ASP A 94 -13.65 -4.15 -1.07
CA ASP A 94 -12.39 -4.80 -1.48
C ASP A 94 -11.53 -3.84 -2.29
N LEU A 95 -10.21 -3.89 -2.10
CA LEU A 95 -9.26 -3.27 -3.01
C LEU A 95 -8.79 -4.32 -4.03
N VAL A 96 -9.12 -4.09 -5.30
CA VAL A 96 -8.95 -5.07 -6.38
C VAL A 96 -8.07 -4.49 -7.47
N LEU A 97 -7.01 -5.21 -7.81
CA LEU A 97 -6.18 -4.94 -8.97
C LEU A 97 -6.68 -5.74 -10.17
N LEU A 98 -7.13 -5.04 -11.20
CA LEU A 98 -7.65 -5.62 -12.43
C LEU A 98 -6.68 -5.35 -13.58
N ASP A 99 -6.57 -6.27 -14.53
CA ASP A 99 -5.94 -6.00 -15.82
C ASP A 99 -6.93 -5.37 -16.82
N SER A 100 -6.45 -5.05 -18.03
CA SER A 100 -7.25 -4.41 -19.08
C SER A 100 -8.43 -5.25 -19.58
N THR A 101 -8.41 -6.57 -19.33
CA THR A 101 -9.50 -7.49 -19.67
C THR A 101 -10.53 -7.62 -18.56
N GLY A 102 -10.29 -6.99 -17.40
CA GLY A 102 -11.12 -7.11 -16.22
C GLY A 102 -10.84 -8.36 -15.38
N ARG A 103 -9.74 -9.07 -15.64
CA ARG A 103 -9.31 -10.20 -14.80
C ARG A 103 -8.65 -9.66 -13.53
N THR A 104 -9.01 -10.27 -12.40
CA THR A 104 -8.39 -9.99 -11.10
C THR A 104 -6.98 -10.55 -11.03
N ILE A 105 -6.02 -9.65 -10.80
CA ILE A 105 -4.60 -9.97 -10.60
C ILE A 105 -4.26 -10.08 -9.12
N TRP A 106 -4.88 -9.23 -8.30
CA TRP A 106 -4.71 -9.21 -6.85
C TRP A 106 -5.96 -8.63 -6.19
N THR A 107 -6.29 -9.09 -4.98
CA THR A 107 -7.40 -8.55 -4.19
C THR A 107 -7.08 -8.65 -2.72
N THR A 108 -7.57 -7.69 -1.94
CA THR A 108 -7.69 -7.86 -0.50
C THR A 108 -8.69 -8.97 -0.20
N THR A 109 -8.49 -9.67 0.91
CA THR A 109 -9.49 -10.58 1.45
C THR A 109 -10.01 -9.96 2.74
N ASN A 110 -11.23 -9.47 2.72
CA ASN A 110 -11.92 -9.01 3.92
C ASN A 110 -13.31 -9.64 4.00
N ASN A 111 -13.71 -10.06 5.19
CA ASN A 111 -15.03 -10.66 5.44
C ASN A 111 -16.08 -9.60 5.83
N PHE A 112 -15.86 -8.33 5.46
CA PHE A 112 -16.69 -7.22 5.88
C PHE A 112 -17.57 -6.74 4.73
N THR A 113 -18.88 -6.79 4.92
CA THR A 113 -19.85 -6.16 4.00
C THR A 113 -20.29 -4.84 4.61
N ALA A 114 -19.98 -3.73 3.95
CA ALA A 114 -20.34 -2.41 4.43
C ALA A 114 -21.86 -2.24 4.49
N GLY A 115 -22.39 -2.01 5.70
CA GLY A 115 -23.81 -1.73 5.96
C GLY A 115 -24.20 -0.29 5.62
N GLY A 116 -24.04 0.13 4.36
CA GLY A 116 -24.61 1.38 3.83
C GLY A 116 -23.90 2.69 4.20
N GLY A 117 -22.71 2.66 4.81
CA GLY A 117 -21.87 3.84 5.05
C GLY A 117 -20.66 3.90 4.12
N GLU A 118 -20.05 5.08 4.02
CA GLU A 118 -18.90 5.32 3.14
C GLU A 118 -17.63 4.67 3.69
N THR A 119 -17.22 3.56 3.06
CA THR A 119 -15.90 2.95 3.25
C THR A 119 -14.93 3.52 2.22
N ALA A 120 -13.64 3.52 2.57
CA ALA A 120 -12.59 3.91 1.64
C ALA A 120 -11.31 3.15 1.96
N ALA A 121 -10.46 2.96 0.95
CA ALA A 121 -9.06 2.65 1.18
C ALA A 121 -8.28 3.95 1.40
N VAL A 122 -7.44 4.02 2.42
CA VAL A 122 -6.76 5.22 2.88
C VAL A 122 -5.28 4.93 3.05
N LEU A 123 -4.41 5.77 2.49
CA LEU A 123 -2.96 5.67 2.72
C LEU A 123 -2.56 6.57 3.89
N LEU A 124 -2.20 5.97 5.01
CA LEU A 124 -1.79 6.69 6.20
C LEU A 124 -0.34 7.17 6.11
N ASP A 125 0.02 8.22 6.86
CA ASP A 125 1.41 8.71 6.98
C ASP A 125 2.38 7.72 7.63
N SER A 126 1.87 6.63 8.22
CA SER A 126 2.68 5.50 8.64
C SER A 126 3.15 4.61 7.48
N GLY A 127 2.59 4.80 6.29
CA GLY A 127 2.77 3.93 5.11
C GLY A 127 1.81 2.74 5.09
N ASN A 128 0.92 2.63 6.09
CA ASN A 128 -0.11 1.60 6.12
C ASN A 128 -1.25 1.99 5.17
N LEU A 129 -1.54 1.12 4.21
CA LEU A 129 -2.76 1.23 3.41
C LEU A 129 -3.85 0.45 4.14
N VAL A 130 -4.88 1.16 4.57
CA VAL A 130 -5.97 0.58 5.35
C VAL A 130 -7.28 0.66 4.58
N ILE A 131 -8.16 -0.31 4.78
CA ILE A 131 -9.58 -0.15 4.42
C ILE A 131 -10.30 0.26 5.69
N GLN A 132 -10.89 1.46 5.69
CA GLN A 132 -11.53 2.04 6.86
C GLN A 132 -13.05 1.92 6.74
N SER A 133 -13.66 1.39 7.80
CA SER A 133 -15.12 1.37 7.97
C SER A 133 -15.67 2.78 8.26
N PRO A 134 -16.98 3.01 8.11
CA PRO A 134 -17.58 4.32 8.38
C PRO A 134 -17.41 4.79 9.83
N ASN A 135 -17.19 3.85 10.76
CA ASN A 135 -16.95 4.12 12.17
C ASN A 135 -15.47 4.39 12.50
N GLY A 136 -14.60 4.46 11.49
CA GLY A 136 -13.18 4.69 11.63
C GLY A 136 -12.34 3.45 11.99
N THR A 137 -12.97 2.27 12.08
CA THR A 137 -12.24 1.01 12.33
C THR A 137 -11.56 0.51 11.06
N ASP A 138 -10.29 0.15 11.17
CA ASP A 138 -9.52 -0.48 10.10
C ASP A 138 -9.93 -1.96 9.99
N ILE A 139 -10.43 -2.36 8.83
CA ILE A 139 -10.93 -3.73 8.56
C ILE A 139 -9.96 -4.57 7.73
N TRP A 140 -9.00 -3.91 7.08
CA TRP A 140 -7.88 -4.53 6.38
C TRP A 140 -6.68 -3.58 6.44
N GLU A 141 -5.47 -4.13 6.55
CA GLU A 141 -4.23 -3.36 6.66
C GLU A 141 -3.13 -4.02 5.81
N SER A 142 -2.39 -3.23 5.02
CA SER A 142 -1.27 -3.73 4.23
C SER A 142 -0.15 -4.31 5.10
N PHE A 143 0.04 -3.77 6.31
CA PHE A 143 1.06 -4.27 7.25
C PHE A 143 0.76 -5.65 7.84
N HIS A 144 -0.47 -6.16 7.73
CA HIS A 144 -0.76 -7.57 8.02
C HIS A 144 -0.25 -8.53 6.93
N TYR A 145 0.13 -7.99 5.76
CA TYR A 145 0.64 -8.71 4.60
C TYR A 145 1.96 -8.06 4.13
N PRO A 146 3.04 -8.16 4.92
CA PRO A 146 4.27 -7.46 4.63
C PRO A 146 4.99 -8.03 3.38
N THR A 147 5.84 -7.22 2.75
CA THR A 147 6.74 -7.69 1.69
C THR A 147 8.11 -8.05 2.26
N ASP A 148 9.06 -7.14 2.24
CA ASP A 148 10.47 -7.33 2.61
C ASP A 148 10.97 -6.24 3.57
N THR A 149 10.14 -5.23 3.85
CA THR A 149 10.52 -4.03 4.59
C THR A 149 9.65 -3.86 5.85
N ILE A 150 10.28 -3.45 6.94
CA ILE A 150 9.61 -2.88 8.12
C ILE A 150 9.84 -1.37 8.09
N VAL A 151 8.76 -0.59 8.12
CA VAL A 151 8.80 0.86 8.30
C VAL A 151 8.52 1.25 9.76
N PRO A 152 8.83 2.48 10.19
CA PRO A 152 8.55 2.92 11.55
C PRO A 152 7.08 2.69 11.94
N ASN A 153 6.85 2.34 13.20
CA ASN A 153 5.53 2.12 13.79
C ASN A 153 4.75 0.87 13.30
N VAL A 154 5.35 0.02 12.47
CA VAL A 154 4.81 -1.32 12.16
C VAL A 154 4.96 -2.24 13.37
N ARG A 155 3.91 -3.00 13.69
CA ARG A 155 3.99 -4.07 14.69
C ARG A 155 4.41 -5.37 14.01
N PHE A 156 5.61 -5.85 14.32
CA PHE A 156 6.11 -7.13 13.85
C PHE A 156 5.88 -8.22 14.90
N SER A 157 5.11 -9.27 14.55
CA SER A 157 4.81 -10.36 15.50
C SER A 157 5.90 -11.43 15.47
N LEU A 158 6.62 -11.56 16.58
CA LEU A 158 7.64 -12.60 16.78
C LEU A 158 7.08 -13.97 17.18
N SER A 159 5.79 -14.04 17.48
CA SER A 159 5.14 -15.30 17.89
C SER A 159 4.18 -15.82 16.84
N SER A 160 4.25 -15.31 15.61
CA SER A 160 3.37 -15.74 14.52
C SER A 160 3.85 -17.06 13.92
N VAL A 161 3.03 -18.11 14.02
CA VAL A 161 3.21 -19.37 13.25
C VAL A 161 2.87 -19.20 11.77
N ASP A 162 2.17 -18.13 11.43
CA ASP A 162 1.75 -17.83 10.06
C ASP A 162 2.95 -17.31 9.25
N VAL A 163 3.41 -18.14 8.31
CA VAL A 163 4.53 -17.85 7.41
C VAL A 163 4.23 -16.67 6.50
N THR A 164 2.95 -16.36 6.24
CA THR A 164 2.54 -15.21 5.43
C THR A 164 2.83 -13.85 6.10
N LYS A 165 3.11 -13.86 7.41
CA LYS A 165 3.50 -12.66 8.18
C LYS A 165 5.00 -12.44 8.25
N ARG A 166 5.80 -13.28 7.58
CA ARG A 166 7.26 -13.10 7.48
C ARG A 166 7.58 -12.04 6.44
N LEU A 167 8.70 -11.36 6.64
CA LEU A 167 9.33 -10.58 5.59
C LEU A 167 9.98 -11.55 4.60
N VAL A 168 9.69 -11.44 3.32
CA VAL A 168 10.23 -12.26 2.25
C VAL A 168 11.03 -11.38 1.31
N ALA A 169 12.34 -11.60 1.24
CA ALA A 169 13.23 -10.79 0.42
C ALA A 169 12.87 -10.89 -1.07
N TRP A 170 13.19 -9.85 -1.84
CA TRP A 170 13.10 -9.86 -3.30
C TRP A 170 14.03 -10.92 -3.88
N LYS A 171 13.65 -11.52 -5.02
CA LYS A 171 14.49 -12.49 -5.73
C LYS A 171 15.76 -11.85 -6.28
N GLY A 172 15.71 -10.57 -6.62
CA GLY A 172 16.88 -9.78 -6.98
C GLY A 172 16.56 -8.29 -7.11
N PRO A 173 17.57 -7.45 -7.42
CA PRO A 173 17.40 -6.00 -7.49
C PRO A 173 16.31 -5.51 -8.46
N ASN A 174 16.08 -6.27 -9.54
CA ASN A 174 15.08 -5.96 -10.56
C ASN A 174 13.91 -6.97 -10.60
N ASP A 175 13.78 -7.83 -9.59
CA ASP A 175 12.72 -8.84 -9.49
C ASP A 175 12.15 -8.86 -8.06
N PRO A 176 11.00 -8.19 -7.82
CA PRO A 176 10.40 -8.06 -6.51
C PRO A 176 9.63 -9.32 -6.10
N SER A 177 9.54 -10.34 -6.96
CA SER A 177 8.91 -11.60 -6.60
C SER A 177 9.58 -12.22 -5.37
N SER A 178 8.81 -13.02 -4.66
CA SER A 178 9.23 -13.69 -3.44
C SER A 178 10.45 -14.58 -3.71
N SER A 179 11.51 -14.36 -2.93
CA SER A 179 12.69 -15.23 -2.91
C SER A 179 12.52 -16.39 -1.92
N ASN A 180 13.55 -17.23 -1.80
CA ASN A 180 13.60 -18.24 -0.75
C ASN A 180 14.00 -17.67 0.62
N PHE A 181 14.51 -16.43 0.68
CA PHE A 181 14.95 -15.83 1.93
C PHE A 181 13.80 -15.12 2.63
N SER A 182 13.59 -15.46 3.90
CA SER A 182 12.57 -14.82 4.73
C SER A 182 13.04 -14.60 6.17
N MET A 183 12.46 -13.61 6.85
CA MET A 183 12.75 -13.24 8.23
C MET A 183 11.47 -13.18 9.05
N GLY A 184 11.52 -13.66 10.28
CA GLY A 184 10.34 -13.90 11.10
C GLY A 184 10.69 -14.39 12.50
N GLY A 185 9.69 -14.42 13.37
CA GLY A 185 9.82 -15.07 14.66
C GLY A 185 9.80 -16.59 14.54
N ASP A 186 10.63 -17.25 15.34
CA ASP A 186 10.56 -18.70 15.54
C ASP A 186 9.75 -18.99 16.81
N THR A 187 8.72 -19.81 16.65
CA THR A 187 7.80 -20.22 17.74
C THR A 187 8.15 -21.59 18.31
N SER A 188 9.14 -22.28 17.74
CA SER A 188 9.56 -23.62 18.16
C SER A 188 10.55 -23.61 19.34
N SER A 189 11.08 -22.43 19.69
CA SER A 189 12.01 -22.19 20.79
C SER A 189 11.62 -20.89 21.54
N ASP A 190 12.50 -20.36 22.41
CA ASP A 190 12.33 -19.03 23.01
C ASP A 190 12.13 -17.94 21.93
N LEU A 191 11.63 -16.76 22.31
CA LEU A 191 11.42 -15.63 21.39
C LEU A 191 12.71 -15.24 20.65
N GLN A 192 12.88 -15.73 19.43
CA GLN A 192 14.03 -15.43 18.56
C GLN A 192 13.58 -15.05 17.15
N ILE A 193 14.38 -14.22 16.50
CA ILE A 193 14.24 -13.89 15.08
C ILE A 193 15.16 -14.81 14.29
N VAL A 194 14.63 -15.44 13.25
CA VAL A 194 15.37 -16.35 12.38
C VAL A 194 15.26 -15.87 10.93
N ILE A 195 16.33 -16.07 10.18
CA ILE A 195 16.34 -15.96 8.72
C ILE A 195 16.30 -17.38 8.17
N TRP A 196 15.39 -17.66 7.25
CA TRP A 196 15.29 -18.94 6.55
C TRP A 196 15.71 -18.82 5.09
N ASN A 197 16.30 -19.88 4.56
CA ASN A 197 16.36 -20.18 3.13
C ASN A 197 15.41 -21.36 2.85
N GLY A 198 14.24 -21.06 2.30
CA GLY A 198 13.12 -22.00 2.21
C GLY A 198 12.63 -22.38 3.60
N THR A 199 12.76 -23.65 3.97
CA THR A 199 12.34 -24.17 5.27
C THR A 199 13.47 -24.32 6.28
N ARG A 200 14.71 -24.01 5.90
CA ARG A 200 15.91 -24.20 6.73
C ARG A 200 16.42 -22.86 7.26
N PRO A 201 16.77 -22.74 8.55
CA PRO A 201 17.51 -21.58 9.05
C PRO A 201 18.79 -21.37 8.22
N HIS A 202 19.11 -20.11 7.92
CA HIS A 202 20.28 -19.71 7.13
C HIS A 202 21.54 -19.61 7.97
#